data_AF-A0A6F9BUZ3-F1
#
_entry.id   AF-A0A6F9BUZ3-F1
#
_cell.length_a   1.000
_cell.length_b   1.000
_cell.length_c   1.000
_cell.angle_alpha   90.00
_cell.angle_beta   90.00
_cell.angle_gamma   90.00
#
_symmetry.space_group_name_H-M   'P 1'
#
loop_
_entity.id
_entity.type
_entity.pdbx_description
1 polymer ?
#
loop_
_entity_poly.entity_id
_entity_poly.type
_entity_poly.pdbx_seq_one_letter_code
_entity_poly.pdbx_strand_id
1 'polypeptide(L)'
;WSGSHIRYGQAFRLRHLSTGHYLALTEEHGLVLQEREKSDTKSTAFCFRATKEKIESGTKNRDIEGMGVAEIKYGDSACFVMHVATGLWLSYQAPDAKASRIGPLKRMVGYYTCSLL
;
A
#
# COMPACT_ATOMS: atom_id res chain seq x y z
N TRP A 1 1.13 12.71 16.80
CA TRP A 1 2.52 12.70 16.32
C TRP A 1 2.60 12.17 14.89
N SER A 2 2.19 12.95 13.89
CA SER A 2 2.20 12.48 12.47
C SER A 2 3.61 12.34 11.87
N GLY A 3 4.62 12.98 12.47
CA GLY A 3 6.02 12.89 12.07
C GLY A 3 6.85 11.86 12.86
N SER A 4 6.22 10.96 13.60
CA SER A 4 6.94 9.87 14.29
C SER A 4 7.52 8.87 13.27
N HIS A 5 8.41 8.00 13.73
CA HIS A 5 8.91 6.91 12.88
C HIS A 5 7.75 6.01 12.43
N ILE A 6 7.75 5.63 11.16
CA ILE A 6 6.76 4.71 10.59
C ILE A 6 7.09 3.29 11.06
N ARG A 7 6.06 2.58 11.53
CA ARG A 7 6.16 1.19 11.99
C ARG A 7 5.52 0.22 11.02
N TYR A 8 5.95 -1.03 11.04
CA TYR A 8 5.24 -2.09 10.33
C TYR A 8 3.82 -2.28 10.91
N GLY A 9 2.83 -2.39 10.03
CA GLY A 9 1.42 -2.49 10.39
C GLY A 9 0.73 -1.16 10.72
N GLN A 10 1.46 -0.04 10.75
CA GLN A 10 0.86 1.28 10.93
C GLN A 10 0.13 1.70 9.65
N ALA A 11 -1.12 2.15 9.81
CA ALA A 11 -1.92 2.64 8.70
C ALA A 11 -1.49 4.07 8.30
N PHE A 12 -1.36 4.31 7.01
CA PHE A 12 -1.10 5.63 6.43
C PHE A 12 -1.81 5.79 5.09
N ARG A 13 -1.86 7.04 4.61
CA ARG A 13 -2.39 7.41 3.29
C ARG A 13 -1.26 7.88 2.38
N LEU A 14 -1.32 7.51 1.11
CA LEU A 14 -0.34 7.92 0.10
C LEU A 14 -0.92 9.04 -0.76
N ARG A 15 -0.23 10.17 -0.82
CA ARG A 15 -0.63 11.33 -1.62
C ARG A 15 0.39 11.59 -2.73
N HIS A 16 -0.09 11.72 -3.95
CA HIS A 16 0.70 12.18 -5.08
C HIS A 16 0.87 13.70 -4.97
N LEU A 17 2.12 14.19 -4.93
CA LEU A 17 2.40 15.59 -4.60
C LEU A 17 1.98 16.58 -5.68
N SER A 18 2.24 16.27 -6.96
CA SER A 18 1.95 17.21 -8.06
C SER A 18 0.47 17.29 -8.41
N THR A 19 -0.25 16.16 -8.41
CA THR A 19 -1.71 16.17 -8.69
C THR A 19 -2.55 16.35 -7.43
N GLY A 20 -1.98 16.17 -6.24
CA GLY A 20 -2.70 16.25 -4.97
C GLY A 20 -3.63 15.08 -4.66
N HIS A 21 -3.73 14.08 -5.55
CA HIS A 21 -4.61 12.91 -5.43
C HIS A 21 -4.08 11.89 -4.42
N TYR A 22 -4.96 11.06 -3.88
CA TYR A 22 -4.61 9.95 -3.01
C TYR A 22 -4.65 8.62 -3.76
N LEU A 23 -3.73 7.73 -3.44
CA LEU A 23 -3.84 6.34 -3.87
C LEU A 23 -5.02 5.70 -3.12
N ALA A 24 -5.91 5.03 -3.84
CA ALA A 24 -7.10 4.39 -3.28
C ALA A 24 -7.34 3.02 -3.94
N LEU A 25 -7.80 2.06 -3.16
CA LEU A 25 -8.36 0.82 -3.66
C LEU A 25 -9.89 0.90 -3.59
N THR A 26 -10.53 0.86 -4.76
CA THR A 26 -11.98 0.90 -4.93
C THR A 26 -12.48 -0.44 -5.45
N GLU A 27 -13.72 -0.81 -5.09
CA GLU A 27 -14.32 -2.06 -5.56
C GLU A 27 -14.63 -2.04 -7.06
N GLU A 28 -14.97 -0.87 -7.61
CA GLU A 28 -15.37 -0.71 -9.01
C GLU A 28 -14.18 -0.64 -9.98
N HIS A 29 -13.12 0.08 -9.61
CA HIS A 29 -12.01 0.41 -10.51
C HIS A 29 -10.66 -0.19 -10.07
N GLY A 30 -10.63 -0.91 -8.95
CA GLY A 30 -9.38 -1.40 -8.39
C GLY A 30 -8.50 -0.26 -7.88
N LEU A 31 -7.20 -0.29 -8.21
CA LEU A 31 -6.23 0.69 -7.73
C LEU A 31 -6.26 1.96 -8.60
N VAL A 32 -6.64 3.08 -7.98
CA VAL A 32 -6.81 4.36 -8.66
C VAL A 32 -6.19 5.51 -7.87
N LEU A 33 -5.93 6.63 -8.57
CA LEU A 33 -5.66 7.91 -7.94
C LEU A 33 -6.99 8.66 -7.81
N GLN A 34 -7.39 8.94 -6.59
CA GLN A 34 -8.66 9.58 -6.26
C GLN A 34 -8.46 11.00 -5.76
N GLU A 35 -9.39 11.89 -6.11
CA GLU A 35 -9.41 13.27 -5.60
C GLU A 35 -9.57 13.27 -4.08
N ARG A 36 -9.10 14.35 -3.44
CA ARG A 36 -9.14 14.50 -1.97
C ARG A 36 -10.56 14.36 -1.42
N GLU A 37 -11.53 14.91 -2.12
CA GLU A 37 -12.94 15.01 -1.72
C GLU A 37 -13.63 13.64 -1.71
N LYS A 38 -13.16 12.70 -2.54
CA LYS A 38 -13.72 11.35 -2.67
C LYS A 38 -12.90 10.30 -1.92
N SER A 39 -11.77 10.70 -1.32
CA SER A 39 -10.80 9.78 -0.71
C SER A 39 -11.18 9.38 0.72
N ASP A 40 -11.92 8.28 0.85
CA ASP A 40 -12.30 7.72 2.15
C ASP A 40 -11.13 7.05 2.87
N THR A 41 -11.18 7.04 4.21
CA THR A 41 -10.16 6.36 5.02
C THR A 41 -10.14 4.85 4.75
N LYS A 42 -11.29 4.24 4.44
CA LYS A 42 -11.38 2.80 4.18
C LYS A 42 -10.66 2.37 2.89
N SER A 43 -10.75 3.17 1.83
CA SER A 43 -10.15 2.87 0.52
C SER A 43 -8.69 3.33 0.40
N THR A 44 -8.28 4.30 1.22
CA THR A 44 -6.93 4.90 1.15
C THR A 44 -5.98 4.44 2.26
N ALA A 45 -6.42 3.56 3.15
CA ALA A 45 -5.60 3.03 4.23
C ALA A 45 -4.67 1.91 3.73
N PHE A 46 -3.37 2.20 3.71
CA PHE A 46 -2.31 1.24 3.43
C PHE A 46 -1.42 1.06 4.65
N CYS A 47 -0.66 -0.03 4.68
CA CYS A 47 0.38 -0.23 5.67
C CYS A 47 1.58 -0.95 5.06
N PHE A 48 2.74 -0.77 5.69
CA PHE A 48 3.92 -1.56 5.38
C PHE A 48 3.93 -2.85 6.20
N ARG A 49 4.43 -3.94 5.61
CA ARG A 49 4.68 -5.21 6.28
C ARG A 49 6.07 -5.73 5.90
N ALA A 50 6.69 -6.46 6.82
CA ALA A 50 8.00 -7.08 6.61
C ALA A 50 7.90 -8.38 5.79
N THR A 51 6.81 -9.14 5.96
CA THR A 51 6.55 -10.42 5.27
C THR A 51 5.08 -10.50 4.83
N LYS A 52 4.74 -11.46 3.96
CA LYS A 52 3.38 -11.75 3.51
C LYS A 52 2.68 -12.86 4.31
N GLU A 53 3.18 -13.17 5.50
CA GLU A 53 2.65 -14.24 6.35
C GLU A 53 1.27 -13.91 6.94
N LYS A 54 0.63 -14.93 7.53
CA LYS A 54 -0.71 -14.82 8.11
C LYS A 54 -0.74 -13.66 9.10
N ILE A 55 -1.65 -12.72 8.83
CA ILE A 55 -1.77 -11.49 9.61
C ILE A 55 -2.25 -11.85 11.01
N GLU A 56 -1.35 -11.85 11.99
CA GLU A 56 -1.79 -11.80 13.38
C GLU A 56 -2.38 -10.42 13.65
N SER A 57 -3.71 -10.39 13.82
CA SER A 57 -4.53 -9.20 14.08
C SER A 57 -4.34 -8.64 15.50
N GLY A 58 -3.14 -8.76 16.07
CA GLY A 58 -2.94 -8.66 17.51
C GLY A 58 -2.34 -7.35 18.02
N THR A 59 -1.36 -6.78 17.35
CA THR A 59 -0.47 -5.85 18.08
C THR A 59 0.13 -4.83 17.15
N LYS A 60 -0.06 -3.52 17.45
CA LYS A 60 0.98 -2.45 17.42
C LYS A 60 0.49 -1.03 17.12
N ASN A 61 -0.79 -0.77 16.85
CA ASN A 61 -1.30 0.62 16.86
C ASN A 61 -1.64 1.08 18.28
N ARG A 62 -0.70 0.92 19.23
CA ARG A 62 -0.71 1.76 20.43
C ARG A 62 -0.23 3.14 20.01
N ASP A 63 -0.95 4.15 20.47
CA ASP A 63 -0.49 5.53 20.41
C ASP A 63 0.81 5.61 21.22
N ILE A 64 1.90 5.91 20.51
CA ILE A 64 3.19 6.17 21.15
C ILE A 64 3.25 7.67 21.40
N GLU A 65 3.47 8.04 22.66
CA GLU A 65 3.88 9.40 22.98
C GLU A 65 5.35 9.57 22.59
N GLY A 66 5.63 10.51 21.67
CA GLY A 66 6.97 10.78 21.14
C GLY A 66 7.27 10.13 19.79
N MET A 67 8.56 9.91 19.50
CA MET A 67 9.04 9.52 18.16
C MET A 67 8.88 8.03 17.83
N GLY A 68 8.78 7.15 18.84
CA GLY A 68 8.77 5.70 18.64
C GLY A 68 10.07 5.12 18.07
N VAL A 69 10.05 3.82 17.78
CA VAL A 69 11.21 3.07 17.26
C VAL A 69 11.32 3.22 15.75
N ALA A 70 12.53 3.51 15.27
CA ALA A 70 12.86 3.57 13.84
C ALA A 70 13.00 2.15 13.24
N GLU A 71 11.88 1.52 12.88
CA GLU A 71 11.86 0.18 12.27
C GLU A 71 12.22 0.20 10.77
N ILE A 72 11.74 1.23 10.04
CA ILE A 72 11.89 1.32 8.57
C ILE A 72 13.05 2.25 8.22
N LYS A 73 14.03 1.72 7.48
CA LYS A 73 15.21 2.41 6.98
C LYS A 73 15.10 2.70 5.48
N TYR A 74 15.74 3.76 5.03
CA TYR A 74 15.88 4.06 3.60
C TYR A 74 16.94 3.13 2.99
N GLY A 75 16.58 2.40 1.93
CA GLY A 75 17.51 1.56 1.17
C GLY A 75 17.73 0.14 1.72
N ASP A 76 17.69 -0.04 3.04
CA ASP A 76 17.98 -1.34 3.67
C ASP A 76 16.72 -2.16 4.03
N SER A 77 15.58 -1.49 4.23
CA SER A 77 14.34 -2.17 4.63
C SER A 77 13.54 -2.62 3.41
N ALA A 78 13.36 -3.94 3.27
CA ALA A 78 12.34 -4.48 2.38
C ALA A 78 10.95 -4.30 3.01
N CYS A 79 10.02 -3.70 2.26
CA CYS A 79 8.66 -3.44 2.71
C CYS A 79 7.66 -3.91 1.66
N PHE A 80 6.65 -4.66 2.10
CA PHE A 80 5.47 -4.99 1.31
C PHE A 80 4.37 -3.98 1.64
N VAL A 81 3.68 -3.49 0.60
CA VAL A 81 2.53 -2.62 0.77
C VAL A 81 1.26 -3.46 0.75
N MET A 82 0.41 -3.25 1.76
CA MET A 82 -0.86 -3.95 1.89
C MET A 82 -1.99 -2.95 2.13
N HIS A 83 -3.13 -3.15 1.48
CA HIS A 83 -4.36 -2.42 1.78
C HIS A 83 -4.96 -2.93 3.10
N VAL A 84 -5.22 -2.03 4.04
CA VAL A 84 -5.59 -2.41 5.42
C VAL A 84 -6.96 -3.07 5.47
N ALA A 85 -7.95 -2.55 4.76
CA ALA A 85 -9.32 -3.04 4.86
C ALA A 85 -9.55 -4.38 4.12
N THR A 86 -8.86 -4.60 3.00
CA THR A 86 -9.03 -5.83 2.20
C THR A 86 -7.95 -6.87 2.44
N GLY A 87 -6.83 -6.50 3.07
CA GLY A 87 -5.67 -7.38 3.25
C GLY A 87 -4.95 -7.74 1.95
N LEU A 88 -5.27 -7.06 0.84
CA LEU A 88 -4.66 -7.34 -0.45
C LEU A 88 -3.27 -6.69 -0.56
N TRP A 89 -2.37 -7.38 -1.26
CA TRP A 89 -0.98 -6.98 -1.42
C TRP A 89 -0.75 -6.26 -2.74
N LEU A 90 -0.02 -5.15 -2.71
CA LEU A 90 0.39 -4.43 -3.91
C LEU A 90 1.38 -5.28 -4.72
N SER A 91 1.11 -5.48 -6.01
CA SER A 91 2.02 -6.14 -6.94
C SER A 91 1.86 -5.55 -8.35
N TYR A 92 2.79 -5.83 -9.26
CA TYR A 92 2.59 -5.49 -10.65
C TYR A 92 1.64 -6.49 -11.32
N GLN A 93 0.78 -6.00 -12.21
CA GLN A 93 0.05 -6.82 -13.16
C GLN A 93 0.96 -7.09 -14.37
N ALA A 94 1.33 -8.36 -14.56
CA ALA A 94 2.03 -8.78 -15.76
C ALA A 94 1.03 -8.85 -16.93
N PRO A 95 1.33 -8.25 -18.09
CA PRO A 95 0.53 -8.50 -19.28
C PRO A 95 0.64 -9.99 -19.67
N ASP A 96 -0.47 -10.56 -20.14
CA ASP A 96 -0.53 -11.94 -20.60
C ASP A 96 0.53 -12.19 -21.69
N ALA A 97 1.15 -13.37 -21.71
CA ALA A 97 2.25 -13.73 -22.61
C ALA A 97 1.87 -13.66 -24.10
N LYS A 98 0.56 -13.58 -24.41
CA LYS A 98 0.00 -13.41 -25.75
C LYS A 98 -0.24 -11.95 -26.16
N ALA A 99 -0.10 -10.99 -25.25
CA ALA A 99 -0.24 -9.57 -25.55
C ALA A 99 1.07 -9.05 -26.18
N SER A 100 0.95 -8.66 -27.45
CA SER A 100 1.98 -8.09 -28.31
C SER A 100 2.98 -7.20 -27.56
N ARG A 101 4.27 -7.58 -27.60
CA ARG A 101 5.42 -6.76 -27.19
C ARG A 101 5.69 -5.61 -28.16
N ILE A 102 4.66 -4.87 -28.54
CA ILE A 102 4.75 -3.74 -29.46
C ILE A 102 3.95 -2.59 -28.83
N GLY A 103 4.56 -1.96 -27.83
CA GLY A 103 3.99 -0.83 -27.11
C GLY A 103 4.88 -0.41 -25.93
N PRO A 104 4.70 0.81 -25.39
CA PRO A 104 5.54 1.31 -24.31
C PRO A 104 5.50 0.35 -23.11
N LEU A 105 6.68 0.06 -22.53
CA LEU A 105 6.87 -0.77 -21.34
C LEU A 105 6.22 -0.12 -20.11
N LYS A 106 4.89 -0.13 -20.03
CA LYS A 106 4.13 0.27 -18.86
C LYS A 106 3.51 -0.99 -18.25
N ARG A 107 3.93 -1.32 -17.01
CA ARG A 107 3.25 -2.34 -16.20
C ARG A 107 2.23 -1.63 -15.33
N MET A 108 0.99 -2.11 -15.35
CA MET A 108 -0.02 -1.63 -14.41
C MET A 108 0.26 -2.25 -13.04
N VAL A 109 -0.11 -1.54 -11.98
CA VAL A 109 0.01 -2.03 -10.60
C VAL A 109 -1.38 -2.49 -10.16
N GLY A 110 -1.46 -3.70 -9.61
CA GLY A 110 -2.70 -4.34 -9.15
C GLY A 110 -2.54 -4.94 -7.75
N TYR A 111 -3.62 -5.52 -7.23
CA TYR A 111 -3.63 -6.16 -5.91
C TYR A 111 -3.94 -7.65 -6.04
N TYR A 112 -3.20 -8.48 -5.30
CA TYR A 112 -3.37 -9.93 -5.31
C TYR A 112 -3.46 -10.49 -3.89
N THR A 113 -4.20 -11.58 -3.74
CA THR A 113 -4.19 -12.39 -2.52
C THR A 113 -2.86 -13.15 -2.42
N CYS A 114 -2.39 -13.44 -1.20
CA CYS A 114 -1.14 -14.17 -0.99
C CYS A 114 -1.08 -15.53 -1.73
N SER A 115 -2.23 -16.13 -2.03
CA SER A 115 -2.36 -17.40 -2.76
C SER A 115 -2.17 -17.33 -4.27
N LEU A 116 -2.03 -16.13 -4.85
CA LEU A 116 -1.95 -15.89 -6.30
C LEU A 116 -0.56 -15.40 -6.76
N LEU A 117 0.48 -15.66 -5.97
CA LEU A 117 1.89 -15.44 -6.32
C LEU A 117 2.68 -16.74 -6.23
#